data_AF-A0A4R6MNA6-F1
#
_entry.id   AF-A0A4R6MNA6-F1
#
_cell.length_a   1.000
_cell.length_b   1.000
_cell.length_c   1.000
_cell.angle_alpha   90.00
_cell.angle_beta   90.00
_cell.angle_gamma   90.00
#
_symmetry.space_group_name_H-M   'P 1'
#
loop_
_entity.id
_entity.type
_entity.pdbx_description
1 polymer ?
#
loop_
_entity_poly.entity_id
_entity_poly.type
_entity_poly.pdbx_seq_one_letter_code
_entity_poly.pdbx_strand_id
1 'polypeptide(L)' 'MNNIFRGLIAGYGAKKLGGGCFGTILVFVIIWVLLGQCS' A
#
# COMPACT_ATOMS: atom_id res chain seq x y z
N MET A 1 6.71 0.20 11.88
CA MET A 1 5.97 1.50 11.84
C MET A 1 4.51 1.35 12.29
N ASN A 2 3.92 2.36 12.93
CA ASN A 2 2.51 2.37 13.35
C ASN A 2 1.58 1.99 12.19
N ASN A 3 0.66 1.05 12.43
CA ASN A 3 -0.25 0.49 11.43
C ASN A 3 -1.07 1.56 10.68
N ILE A 4 -1.33 2.70 11.33
CA ILE A 4 -2.05 3.84 10.74
C ILE A 4 -1.24 4.53 9.62
N PHE A 5 0.03 4.81 9.85
CA PHE A 5 0.89 5.41 8.82
C PHE A 5 1.17 4.44 7.66
N ARG A 6 1.30 3.15 7.97
CA ARG A 6 1.47 2.10 6.94
C ARG A 6 0.26 2.04 6.00
N GLY A 7 -0.95 2.11 6.56
CA GLY A 7 -2.17 2.15 5.76
C GLY A 7 -2.35 3.42 4.95
N LEU A 8 -1.98 4.57 5.52
CA LEU A 8 -2.05 5.85 4.81
C LEU A 8 -1.12 5.86 3.59
N ILE A 9 0.14 5.44 3.76
CA ILE A 9 1.15 5.42 2.70
C ILE A 9 0.83 4.33 1.66
N ALA A 10 0.44 3.13 2.10
CA ALA A 10 0.02 2.06 1.20
C ALA A 10 -1.24 2.45 0.41
N GLY A 11 -2.20 3.11 1.04
CA GLY A 11 -3.42 3.61 0.40
C GLY A 11 -3.13 4.71 -0.62
N TYR A 12 -2.25 5.66 -0.28
CA TYR A 12 -1.86 6.74 -1.18
C TYR A 12 -1.07 6.22 -2.39
N GLY A 13 -0.13 5.30 -2.17
CA GLY A 13 0.63 4.66 -3.24
C GLY A 13 -0.24 3.78 -4.15
N ALA A 14 -1.16 3.01 -3.55
CA ALA A 14 -2.12 2.21 -4.29
C ALA A 14 -3.05 3.05 -5.16
N LYS A 15 -3.55 4.18 -4.66
CA LYS A 15 -4.43 5.07 -5.43
C LYS A 15 -3.74 5.72 -6.64
N LYS A 16 -2.42 5.92 -6.57
CA LYS A 16 -1.66 6.58 -7.64
C LYS A 16 -1.12 5.60 -8.70
N LEU A 17 -0.85 4.36 -8.31
CA LEU A 17 -0.29 3.31 -9.18
C LEU A 17 -1.31 2.23 -9.59
N GLY A 18 -2.47 2.19 -8.93
CA GLY A 18 -3.55 1.25 -9.18
C GLY A 18 -4.40 1.65 -10.38
N GLY A 19 -4.01 1.21 -11.58
CA GLY A 19 -4.76 1.41 -12.83
C GLY A 19 -6.06 0.60 -12.96
N GLY A 20 -6.78 0.34 -11.86
CA GLY A 20 -8.03 -0.43 -11.85
C GLY A 20 -8.39 -0.98 -10.46
N CYS A 21 -9.55 -1.62 -10.34
CA CYS A 21 -10.06 -2.17 -9.07
C CYS A 21 -9.08 -3.21 -8.48
N PHE A 22 -8.68 -4.20 -9.29
CA PHE A 22 -7.72 -5.24 -8.88
C PHE A 22 -6.29 -4.70 -8.73
N GLY A 23 -5.86 -3.79 -9.62
CA GLY A 23 -4.52 -3.19 -9.56
C GLY A 23 -4.30 -2.39 -8.28
N THR A 24 -5.31 -1.64 -7.83
CA THR A 24 -5.23 -0.86 -6.58
C THR A 24 -5.05 -1.76 -5.37
N ILE A 25 -5.82 -2.86 -5.29
CA ILE A 25 -5.73 -3.83 -4.19
C ILE A 25 -4.36 -4.52 -4.19
N LEU A 26 -3.89 -4.93 -5.36
CA LEU A 26 -2.61 -5.62 -5.51
C LEU A 26 -1.44 -4.70 -5.13
N VAL A 27 -1.43 -3.45 -5.61
CA VAL A 27 -0.42 -2.46 -5.24
C VAL A 27 -0.49 -2.12 -3.75
N PHE A 28 -1.69 -2.01 -3.17
CA PHE A 28 -1.85 -1.76 -1.73
C PHE A 28 -1.19 -2.86 -0.89
N VAL A 29 -1.45 -4.13 -1.21
CA VAL A 29 -0.86 -5.27 -0.51
C VAL A 29 0.66 -5.30 -0.67
N ILE A 30 1.18 -5.03 -1.88
CA ILE A 30 2.62 -4.97 -2.13
C ILE A 30 3.29 -3.88 -1.28
N ILE A 31 2.77 -2.65 -1.31
CA ILE A 31 3.35 -1.54 -0.53
C ILE A 31 3.21 -1.81 0.98
N TRP A 32 2.09 -2.40 1.41
CA TRP A 32 1.86 -2.77 2.80
C TRP A 32 2.85 -3.84 3.30
N VAL A 33 3.13 -4.87 2.48
CA VAL A 33 4.12 -5.91 2.79
C VAL A 33 5.54 -5.34 2.78
N LEU A 34 5.90 -4.51 1.79
CA LEU A 34 7.22 -3.87 1.72
C LEU A 34 7.49 -2.97 2.93
N LEU A 35 6.53 -2.12 3.33
CA LEU A 35 6.66 -1.29 4.55
C LEU A 35 6.61 -2.12 5.84
N GLY A 36 6.03 -3.32 5.80
CA GLY A 36 6.02 -4.25 6.93
C GLY A 36 7.34 -5.02 7.08
N GLN A 37 8.04 -5.26 5.97
CA GLN A 37 9.36 -5.92 5.95
C GLN A 37 10.50 -4.94 6.23
N CYS A 38 10.37 -3.67 5.83
CA CYS A 38 11.33 -2.61 6.15
C CYS A 38 10.99 -1.90 7.48
N SER A 39 10.70 -2.65 8.55
CA SER A 39 10.46 -2.07 9.89
C SER A 39 11.68 -2.12 10.79
#